data_AF-A0A537FMU8-F1
#
_entry.id   AF-A0A537FMU8-F1
#
_cell.length_a   1.000
_cell.length_b   1.000
_cell.length_c   1.000
_cell.angle_alpha   90.00
_cell.angle_beta   90.00
_cell.angle_gamma   90.00
#
_symmetry.space_group_name_H-M   'P 1'
#
loop_
_entity.id
_entity.type
_entity.pdbx_description
1 polymer ?
#
loop_
_entity_poly.entity_id
_entity_poly.type
_entity_poly.pdbx_seq_one_letter_code
_entity_poly.pdbx_strand_id
1 'polypeptide(L)'
;MLSRAQILRYLRLRYFGWASLALAFAASVFTLYLDSRVRSEFEGRRFALPARIYARPLELHVGLHIPQQDVEQELRDLGYPDVAREGESGWFARSGNELEIALRPFVFWDGPQPAKRLRVAFDGGA
;
A
#
# COMPACT_ATOMS: atom_id res chain seq x y z
N MET A 1 -39.32 62.70 6.43
CA MET A 1 -39.27 62.17 7.82
C MET A 1 -39.30 60.65 7.77
N LEU A 2 -38.18 59.98 8.04
CA LEU A 2 -38.11 58.51 8.03
C LEU A 2 -38.83 57.96 9.27
N SER A 3 -39.87 57.14 9.07
CA SER A 3 -40.64 56.52 10.16
C SER A 3 -39.73 55.67 11.06
N ARG A 4 -39.92 55.72 12.38
CA ARG A 4 -39.15 54.95 13.39
C ARG A 4 -39.02 53.47 13.05
N ALA A 5 -40.02 52.89 12.38
CA ALA A 5 -40.01 51.50 11.92
C ALA A 5 -38.93 51.23 10.85
N GLN A 6 -38.64 52.19 9.98
CA GLN A 6 -37.60 52.09 8.95
C GLN A 6 -36.18 52.13 9.57
N ILE A 7 -35.97 52.99 10.58
CA ILE A 7 -34.70 53.13 11.29
C ILE A 7 -34.40 51.87 12.13
N LEU A 8 -35.40 51.35 12.85
CA LEU A 8 -35.27 50.10 13.61
C LEU A 8 -34.99 48.90 12.69
N ARG A 9 -35.61 48.86 11.50
CA ARG A 9 -35.34 47.82 10.49
C ARG A 9 -33.91 47.89 9.96
N TYR A 10 -33.41 49.09 9.67
CA TYR A 10 -32.04 49.30 9.17
C TYR A 10 -30.97 48.99 10.23
N LEU A 11 -31.21 49.39 11.49
CA LEU A 11 -30.37 49.04 12.63
C LEU A 11 -30.33 47.52 12.86
N ARG A 12 -31.48 46.85 12.77
CA ARG A 12 -31.58 45.39 12.91
C ARG A 12 -30.86 44.67 11.77
N LEU A 13 -31.08 45.06 10.51
CA LEU A 13 -30.37 44.50 9.35
C LEU A 13 -28.85 44.68 9.43
N ARG A 14 -28.39 45.86 9.86
CA ARG A 14 -26.96 46.11 10.07
C ARG A 14 -26.39 45.25 11.18
N TYR A 15 -27.09 45.09 12.30
CA TYR A 15 -26.68 44.18 13.37
C TYR A 15 -26.57 42.73 12.90
N PHE A 16 -27.54 42.23 12.13
CA PHE A 16 -27.47 40.88 11.53
C PHE A 16 -26.30 40.73 10.56
N GLY A 17 -26.00 41.76 9.75
CA GLY A 17 -24.83 41.76 8.87
C GLY A 17 -23.51 41.68 9.62
N TRP A 18 -23.36 42.46 10.69
CA TRP A 18 -22.17 42.43 11.54
C TRP A 18 -22.03 41.12 12.32
N ALA A 19 -23.15 40.57 12.82
CA ALA A 19 -23.16 39.26 13.49
C ALA A 19 -22.76 38.12 12.54
N SER A 20 -23.26 38.13 11.30
CA SER A 20 -22.89 37.17 10.26
C SER A 20 -21.39 37.27 9.91
N LEU A 21 -20.87 38.49 9.78
CA LEU A 21 -19.45 38.72 9.49
C LEU A 21 -18.55 38.22 10.65
N ALA A 22 -18.94 38.48 11.90
CA ALA A 22 -18.22 37.99 13.06
C ALA A 22 -18.23 36.45 13.14
N LEU A 23 -19.37 35.82 12.82
CA LEU A 23 -19.49 34.36 12.77
C LEU A 23 -18.59 33.76 11.68
N ALA A 24 -18.60 34.35 10.48
CA ALA A 24 -17.75 33.91 9.37
C ALA A 24 -16.26 34.05 9.72
N PHE A 25 -15.87 35.14 10.38
CA PHE A 25 -14.50 35.33 10.86
C PHE A 25 -14.08 34.29 11.89
N ALA A 26 -14.92 34.04 12.90
CA ALA A 26 -14.65 33.02 13.91
C ALA A 26 -14.52 31.61 13.30
N ALA A 27 -15.40 31.27 12.34
CA ALA A 27 -15.35 30.00 11.62
C ALA A 27 -14.07 29.86 10.77
N SER A 28 -13.61 30.95 10.15
CA SER A 28 -12.38 30.96 9.36
C SER A 28 -11.15 30.72 10.24
N VAL A 29 -11.04 31.43 11.36
CA VAL A 29 -9.96 31.23 12.35
C VAL A 29 -9.97 29.81 12.90
N PHE A 30 -11.15 29.28 13.22
CA PHE A 30 -11.29 27.91 13.71
C PHE A 30 -10.87 26.86 12.68
N THR A 31 -11.23 27.05 11.41
CA THR A 31 -10.81 26.16 10.31
C THR A 31 -9.30 26.18 10.12
N LEU A 32 -8.66 27.36 10.18
CA LEU A 32 -7.20 27.47 10.09
C LEU A 32 -6.49 26.77 11.25
N TYR A 33 -7.03 26.89 12.46
CA TYR A 33 -6.50 26.17 13.63
C TYR A 33 -6.61 24.65 13.45
N LEU A 34 -7.75 24.15 12.96
CA LEU A 34 -7.95 22.74 12.64
C LEU A 34 -6.99 22.25 11.56
N ASP A 35 -6.81 22.99 10.47
CA ASP A 35 -5.89 22.64 9.38
C ASP A 35 -4.44 22.53 9.90
N SER A 36 -3.99 23.48 10.72
CA SER A 36 -2.66 23.44 11.33
C SER A 36 -2.46 22.21 12.22
N ARG A 37 -3.44 21.90 13.08
CA ARG A 37 -3.38 20.75 13.99
C ARG A 37 -3.44 19.40 13.25
N VAL A 38 -4.25 19.30 12.19
CA VAL A 38 -4.31 18.10 11.36
C VAL A 38 -2.98 17.94 10.62
N ARG A 39 -2.42 18.99 10.03
CA ARG A 39 -1.12 18.90 9.37
C ARG A 39 -0.02 18.49 10.35
N SER A 40 0.05 19.05 11.55
CA SER A 40 1.09 18.69 12.52
C SER A 40 1.01 17.22 12.95
N GLU A 41 -0.19 16.68 13.17
CA GLU A 41 -0.36 15.29 13.59
C GLU A 41 -0.20 14.30 12.43
N PHE A 42 -0.60 14.68 11.22
CA PHE A 42 -0.59 13.79 10.07
C PHE A 42 0.67 13.92 9.21
N GLU A 43 1.42 15.03 9.21
CA GLU A 43 2.66 15.18 8.41
C GLU A 43 3.82 14.35 8.95
N GLY A 44 3.91 14.16 10.27
CA GLY A 44 4.96 13.34 10.90
C GLY A 44 4.67 11.84 10.94
N ARG A 45 3.42 11.42 10.71
CA ARG A 45 2.97 10.01 10.81
C ARG A 45 2.15 9.54 9.61
N ARG A 46 2.49 9.98 8.40
CA ARG A 46 1.86 9.47 7.16
C ARG A 46 2.26 8.02 6.93
N PHE A 47 1.63 7.09 7.65
CA PHE A 47 1.88 5.65 7.60
C PHE A 47 3.16 5.23 8.34
N ALA A 48 3.01 4.82 9.60
CA ALA A 48 3.92 3.83 10.15
C ALA A 48 3.77 2.58 9.28
N LEU A 49 4.62 2.46 8.25
CA LEU A 49 4.66 1.25 7.45
C LEU A 49 4.95 0.11 8.43
N PRO A 50 4.03 -0.86 8.59
CA PRO A 50 4.26 -1.97 9.49
C PRO A 50 5.55 -2.65 9.06
N ALA A 51 6.31 -3.16 10.03
CA ALA A 51 7.45 -3.99 9.72
C ALA A 51 6.98 -5.17 8.85
N ARG A 52 7.58 -5.32 7.66
CA ARG A 52 7.38 -6.51 6.82
C ARG A 52 8.28 -7.60 7.35
N ILE A 53 7.70 -8.64 7.94
CA ILE A 53 8.45 -9.79 8.44
C ILE A 53 8.39 -10.86 7.33
N TYR A 54 9.55 -11.16 6.76
CA TYR A 54 9.70 -12.24 5.79
C TYR A 54 10.24 -13.49 6.50
N ALA A 55 9.85 -14.66 6.01
CA ALA A 55 10.45 -15.92 6.43
C ALA A 55 11.86 -16.08 5.85
N ARG A 56 12.56 -17.14 6.26
CA ARG A 56 13.84 -17.52 5.65
C ARG A 56 13.63 -17.79 4.15
N PRO A 57 14.53 -17.31 3.26
CA PRO A 57 14.46 -17.69 1.85
C PRO A 57 14.82 -19.18 1.69
N LEU A 58 14.12 -19.86 0.79
CA LEU A 58 14.53 -21.20 0.34
C LEU A 58 15.61 -21.05 -0.72
N GLU A 59 16.82 -21.49 -0.41
CA GLU A 59 17.94 -21.49 -1.34
C GLU A 59 18.02 -22.82 -2.08
N LEU A 60 17.88 -22.78 -3.40
CA LEU A 60 18.04 -23.95 -4.26
C LEU A 60 19.44 -23.98 -4.86
N HIS A 61 20.14 -25.09 -4.67
CA HIS A 61 21.45 -25.33 -5.27
C HIS A 61 21.54 -26.76 -5.82
N VAL A 62 22.47 -26.98 -6.74
CA VAL A 62 22.71 -28.31 -7.31
C VAL A 62 23.14 -29.27 -6.19
N GLY A 63 22.56 -30.48 -6.19
CA GLY A 63 22.83 -31.50 -5.17
C GLY A 63 22.06 -31.33 -3.87
N LEU A 64 21.17 -30.34 -3.76
CA LEU A 64 20.21 -30.27 -2.66
C LEU A 64 19.20 -31.41 -2.78
N HIS A 65 19.08 -32.25 -1.76
CA HIS A 65 18.08 -33.31 -1.72
C HIS A 65 16.77 -32.74 -1.15
N ILE A 66 15.86 -32.37 -2.03
CA ILE A 66 14.55 -31.83 -1.68
C ILE A 66 13.51 -32.38 -2.66
N PRO A 67 12.41 -32.99 -2.17
CA PRO A 67 11.43 -33.55 -3.05
C PRO A 67 10.75 -32.44 -3.86
N GLN A 68 10.52 -32.71 -5.14
CA GLN A 68 9.90 -31.75 -6.06
C GLN A 68 8.56 -31.21 -5.51
N GLN A 69 7.79 -32.08 -4.85
CA GLN A 69 6.49 -31.75 -4.28
C GLN A 69 6.57 -30.66 -3.19
N ASP A 70 7.64 -30.65 -2.40
CA ASP A 70 7.84 -29.66 -1.34
C ASP A 70 8.17 -28.30 -1.94
N VAL A 71 8.97 -28.27 -3.00
CA VAL A 71 9.27 -27.03 -3.75
C VAL A 71 8.00 -26.46 -4.39
N GLU A 72 7.19 -27.33 -5.01
CA GLU A 72 5.89 -26.92 -5.56
C GLU A 72 4.95 -26.37 -4.47
N GLN A 73 4.96 -26.96 -3.27
CA GLN A 73 4.14 -26.49 -2.15
C GLN A 73 4.60 -25.13 -1.63
N GLU A 74 5.91 -24.95 -1.43
CA GLU A 74 6.48 -23.67 -1.01
C GLU A 74 6.14 -22.55 -2.03
N LEU A 75 6.23 -22.83 -3.33
CA LEU A 75 5.85 -21.87 -4.37
C LEU A 75 4.37 -21.47 -4.30
N ARG A 76 3.48 -22.44 -4.04
CA ARG A 76 2.04 -22.16 -3.84
C ARG A 76 1.81 -21.29 -2.61
N ASP A 77 2.51 -21.57 -1.51
CA ASP A 77 2.41 -20.81 -0.26
C ASP A 77 2.95 -19.38 -0.41
N LEU A 78 3.95 -19.19 -1.30
CA LEU A 78 4.46 -17.88 -1.72
C LEU A 78 3.55 -17.16 -2.74
N GLY A 79 2.42 -17.77 -3.14
CA GLY A 79 1.45 -17.18 -4.06
C GLY A 79 1.89 -17.20 -5.52
N TYR A 80 2.71 -18.16 -5.92
CA TYR A 80 2.98 -18.47 -7.31
C TYR A 80 1.95 -19.51 -7.79
N PRO A 81 1.07 -19.17 -8.75
CA PRO A 81 0.12 -20.13 -9.31
C PRO A 81 0.82 -21.09 -10.28
N ASP A 82 0.30 -22.33 -10.35
CA ASP A 82 0.67 -23.33 -11.35
C ASP A 82 -0.09 -23.03 -12.65
N VAL A 83 0.54 -22.28 -13.56
CA VAL A 83 -0.08 -21.85 -14.82
C VAL A 83 0.92 -21.93 -15.97
N ALA A 84 0.40 -22.17 -17.16
CA ALA A 84 1.20 -22.25 -18.38
C ALA A 84 1.70 -20.86 -18.81
N ARG A 85 2.88 -20.46 -18.30
CA ARG A 85 3.71 -19.35 -18.80
C ARG A 85 2.96 -18.04 -19.06
N GLU A 86 2.12 -17.62 -18.11
CA GLU A 86 1.36 -16.37 -18.24
C GLU A 86 2.16 -15.19 -17.70
N GLY A 87 2.66 -14.33 -18.60
CA GLY A 87 3.40 -13.12 -18.24
C GLY A 87 4.90 -13.32 -17.98
N GLU A 88 5.58 -12.24 -17.57
CA GLU A 88 7.05 -12.22 -17.47
C GLU A 88 7.61 -12.86 -16.19
N SER A 89 6.86 -12.84 -15.07
CA SER A 89 7.27 -13.41 -13.79
C SER A 89 6.06 -13.73 -12.89
N GLY A 90 6.31 -14.48 -11.82
CA GLY A 90 5.35 -14.74 -10.77
C GLY A 90 4.51 -15.99 -10.93
N TRP A 91 4.96 -16.95 -11.73
CA TRP A 91 4.30 -18.24 -11.99
C TRP A 91 5.32 -19.38 -11.95
N PHE A 92 4.82 -20.60 -11.78
CA PHE A 92 5.59 -21.82 -12.03
C PHE A 92 4.79 -22.79 -12.90
N ALA A 93 5.49 -23.71 -13.56
CA ALA A 93 4.89 -24.76 -14.37
C ALA A 93 5.68 -26.07 -14.21
N ARG A 94 4.95 -27.15 -14.00
CA ARG A 94 5.52 -28.49 -13.90
C ARG A 94 5.61 -29.17 -15.28
N SER A 95 6.74 -29.80 -15.56
CA SER A 95 6.93 -30.65 -16.74
C SER A 95 7.63 -31.96 -16.36
N GLY A 96 6.85 -32.97 -15.98
CA GLY A 96 7.39 -34.25 -15.51
C GLY A 96 8.22 -34.08 -14.23
N ASN A 97 9.54 -34.29 -14.35
CA ASN A 97 10.54 -34.14 -13.29
C ASN A 97 11.29 -32.79 -13.35
N GLU A 98 10.83 -31.87 -14.21
CA GLU A 98 11.34 -30.51 -14.30
C GLU A 98 10.29 -29.52 -13.79
N LEU A 99 10.78 -28.46 -13.16
CA LEU A 99 10.00 -27.33 -12.72
C LEU A 99 10.54 -26.07 -13.38
N GLU A 100 9.70 -25.38 -14.14
CA GLU A 100 9.99 -24.07 -14.71
C GLU A 100 9.41 -22.99 -13.80
N ILE A 101 10.26 -22.10 -13.30
CA ILE A 101 9.87 -21.08 -12.32
C ILE A 101 10.26 -19.72 -12.87
N ALA A 102 9.30 -18.79 -12.91
CA ALA A 102 9.56 -17.39 -13.23
C ALA A 102 9.52 -16.56 -11.95
N LEU A 103 10.68 -16.32 -11.33
CA LEU A 103 10.82 -15.58 -10.08
C LEU A 103 10.47 -14.10 -10.25
N ARG A 104 9.78 -13.53 -9.25
CA ARG A 104 9.51 -12.09 -9.14
C ARG A 104 10.79 -11.34 -8.72
N PRO A 105 10.94 -10.07 -9.10
CA PRO A 105 12.02 -9.25 -8.57
C PRO A 105 11.84 -9.10 -7.04
N PHE A 106 12.94 -9.25 -6.30
CA PHE A 106 12.93 -9.14 -4.85
C PHE A 106 14.23 -8.48 -4.36
N VAL A 107 14.15 -7.74 -3.26
CA VAL A 107 15.33 -7.10 -2.63
C VAL A 107 15.69 -7.90 -1.39
N PHE A 108 16.75 -8.69 -1.50
CA PHE A 108 17.32 -9.43 -0.39
C PHE A 108 18.31 -8.55 0.40
N TRP A 109 18.81 -9.08 1.52
CA TRP A 109 19.76 -8.38 2.38
C TRP A 109 21.14 -8.18 1.73
N ASP A 110 21.51 -9.06 0.79
CA ASP A 110 22.74 -9.06 0.01
C ASP A 110 22.63 -8.27 -1.31
N GLY A 111 21.40 -7.94 -1.74
CA GLY A 111 21.16 -7.06 -2.88
C GLY A 111 19.83 -7.28 -3.60
N PRO A 112 19.51 -6.42 -4.58
CA PRO A 112 18.35 -6.61 -5.44
C PRO A 112 18.58 -7.76 -6.44
N GLN A 113 17.58 -8.62 -6.57
CA GLN A 113 17.53 -9.65 -7.60
C GLN A 113 16.45 -9.32 -8.62
N PRO A 114 16.78 -9.24 -9.93
CA PRO A 114 15.79 -9.02 -10.97
C PRO A 114 14.93 -10.27 -11.18
N ALA A 115 13.83 -10.11 -11.93
CA ALA A 115 13.05 -11.25 -12.37
C ALA A 115 13.93 -12.25 -13.13
N LYS A 116 13.80 -13.54 -12.81
CA LYS A 116 14.63 -14.59 -13.40
C LYS A 116 13.78 -15.82 -13.72
N ARG A 117 14.02 -16.41 -14.88
CA ARG A 117 13.46 -17.71 -15.23
C ARG A 117 14.48 -18.80 -14.95
N LEU A 118 14.05 -19.82 -14.22
CA LEU A 118 14.86 -20.95 -13.80
C LEU A 118 14.16 -22.22 -14.24
N ARG A 119 14.98 -23.21 -14.60
CA ARG A 119 14.52 -24.58 -14.79
C ARG A 119 15.28 -25.44 -13.81
N VAL A 120 14.54 -26.16 -12.98
CA VAL A 120 15.09 -27.06 -11.96
C VAL A 120 14.69 -28.47 -12.37
N ALA A 121 15.68 -29.31 -12.64
CA ALA A 121 15.47 -30.72 -12.88
C ALA A 121 15.73 -31.48 -11.58
N PHE A 122 14.80 -32.35 -11.21
CA PHE A 122 14.94 -33.27 -10.09
C PHE A 122 15.44 -34.62 -10.62
N ASP A 123 16.00 -35.48 -9.76
CA ASP A 123 16.38 -36.85 -10.15
C ASP A 123 15.66 -37.83 -9.23
N GLY A 124 14.81 -38.68 -9.80
CA GLY A 124 14.03 -39.64 -9.01
C GLY A 124 12.98 -39.03 -8.05
N GLY A 125 12.61 -37.76 -8.22
CA GLY A 125 11.60 -37.07 -7.41
C GLY A 125 12.16 -36.36 -6.17
N ALA A 126 13.49 -36.27 -6.02
CA ALA A 126 14.21 -35.57 -4.95
C ALA A 126 15.57 -35.02 -5.38
#